data_AF-A0A1V5GSB0-F1
#
_entry.id   AF-A0A1V5GSB0-F1
#
_cell.length_a   1.000
_cell.length_b   1.000
_cell.length_c   1.000
_cell.angle_alpha   90.00
_cell.angle_beta   90.00
_cell.angle_gamma   90.00
#
_symmetry.space_group_name_H-M   'P 1'
#
loop_
_entity.id
_entity.type
_entity.pdbx_description
1 polymer ?
#
loop_
_entity_poly.entity_id
_entity_poly.type
_entity_poly.pdbx_seq_one_letter_code
_entity_poly.pdbx_strand_id
1 'polypeptide(L)'
;MLQALPNTALRRRLEREGRMLRSHESDINQSTLMNFVPTRPIEEIAREYVEAFCNLYDPIRYLERCYRCVVRMPPPPPRPRNPDSGWIELPSWTDLRAVLKVAWRQGAVRKSRWRFWRRLACMLARNPGQLGRFLILCAHNEHFIHFRETVRKEIERQIAQLSRG
;
A
#
# COMPACT_ATOMS: atom_id res chain seq x y z
N MET A 1 -10.38 4.20 6.11
CA MET A 1 -11.30 5.32 5.78
C MET A 1 -11.01 6.50 6.71
N LEU A 2 -11.62 7.68 6.52
CA LEU A 2 -11.39 8.83 7.42
C LEU A 2 -11.92 8.54 8.83
N GLN A 3 -11.10 8.81 9.85
CA GLN A 3 -11.49 8.73 11.26
C GLN A 3 -11.20 10.06 11.96
N ALA A 4 -12.12 10.49 12.81
CA ALA A 4 -11.96 11.66 13.65
C ALA A 4 -11.17 11.28 14.92
N LEU A 5 -9.87 11.57 14.92
CA LEU A 5 -8.96 11.33 16.03
C LEU A 5 -9.32 12.19 17.26
N PRO A 6 -9.02 11.72 18.49
CA PRO A 6 -9.21 12.50 19.70
C PRO A 6 -8.46 13.84 19.65
N ASN A 7 -9.01 14.86 20.32
CA ASN A 7 -8.42 16.20 20.43
C ASN A 7 -8.22 16.98 19.12
N THR A 8 -8.78 16.51 18.00
CA THR A 8 -8.72 17.23 16.71
C THR A 8 -9.87 18.23 16.53
N ALA A 9 -9.67 19.22 15.65
CA ALA A 9 -10.71 20.17 15.28
C ALA A 9 -11.92 19.48 14.63
N LEU A 10 -11.67 18.44 13.82
CA LEU A 10 -12.71 17.63 13.19
C LEU A 10 -13.58 16.92 14.24
N ARG A 11 -12.97 16.30 15.25
CA ARG A 11 -13.70 15.63 16.34
C ARG A 11 -14.59 16.61 17.11
N ARG A 12 -14.04 17.73 17.59
CA ARG A 12 -14.81 18.75 18.32
C ARG A 12 -15.98 19.31 17.49
N ARG A 13 -15.84 19.36 16.17
CA ARG A 13 -16.92 19.77 15.27
C ARG A 13 -18.01 18.69 15.19
N LEU A 14 -17.64 17.43 14.95
CA LEU A 14 -18.58 16.32 14.84
C LEU A 14 -19.34 16.03 16.15
N GLU A 15 -18.70 16.25 17.29
CA GLU A 15 -19.33 16.17 18.62
C GLU A 15 -20.40 17.25 18.79
N ARG A 16 -20.11 18.50 18.39
CA ARG A 16 -21.10 19.60 18.37
C ARG A 16 -22.25 19.34 17.40
N GLU A 17 -21.98 18.68 16.28
CA GLU A 17 -23.01 18.26 15.31
C GLU A 17 -23.79 17.01 15.76
N GLY A 18 -23.44 16.37 16.88
CA GLY A 18 -24.12 15.15 17.36
C GLY A 18 -23.89 13.91 16.49
N ARG A 19 -22.88 13.93 15.61
CA ARG A 19 -22.64 12.88 14.59
C ARG A 19 -21.58 11.85 14.98
N MET A 20 -20.96 11.99 16.17
CA MET A 20 -19.97 11.03 16.65
C MET A 20 -20.63 9.72 17.13
N LEU A 21 -20.09 8.58 16.70
CA LEU A 21 -20.53 7.28 17.19
C LEU A 21 -19.86 7.00 18.54
N ARG A 22 -20.66 6.84 19.60
CA ARG A 22 -20.15 6.61 20.97
C ARG A 22 -19.46 5.26 21.15
N SER A 23 -19.74 4.29 20.28
CA SER A 23 -19.25 2.92 20.35
C SER A 23 -17.94 2.66 19.59
N HIS A 24 -17.42 3.64 18.83
CA HIS A 24 -16.23 3.45 18.00
C HIS A 24 -15.10 4.43 18.35
N GLU A 25 -14.08 3.92 19.04
CA GLU A 25 -12.80 4.62 19.13
C GLU A 25 -12.04 4.55 17.80
N SER A 26 -11.18 5.54 17.54
CA SER A 26 -10.35 5.56 16.34
C SER A 26 -9.17 4.60 16.49
N ASP A 27 -9.20 3.50 15.74
CA ASP A 27 -8.13 2.48 15.65
C ASP A 27 -7.05 2.84 14.60
N ILE A 28 -7.26 3.86 13.76
CA ILE A 28 -6.32 4.30 12.69
C ILE A 28 -6.16 3.24 11.58
N ASN A 29 -6.77 2.06 11.72
CA ASN A 29 -6.67 0.97 10.79
C ASN A 29 -7.38 1.26 9.45
N GLN A 30 -6.78 0.80 8.36
CA GLN A 30 -7.30 0.94 7.00
C GLN A 30 -8.50 0.02 6.72
N SER A 31 -8.74 -0.99 7.57
CA SER A 31 -9.86 -1.92 7.46
C SER A 31 -11.09 -1.56 8.31
N THR A 32 -11.10 -0.40 8.97
CA THR A 32 -12.19 -0.02 9.89
C THR A 32 -13.06 1.08 9.27
N LEU A 33 -14.38 0.99 9.51
CA LEU A 33 -15.34 2.02 9.12
C LEU A 33 -15.08 3.37 9.83
N MET A 34 -15.82 4.39 9.41
CA MET A 34 -15.76 5.72 10.03
C MET A 34 -16.31 5.67 11.45
N ASN A 35 -15.72 6.46 12.36
CA ASN A 35 -16.17 6.58 13.74
C ASN A 35 -17.21 7.71 13.94
N PHE A 36 -17.86 8.14 12.86
CA PHE A 36 -18.88 9.18 12.87
C PHE A 36 -19.87 8.91 11.73
N VAL A 37 -21.06 9.50 11.81
CA VAL A 37 -22.12 9.39 10.79
C VAL A 37 -21.81 10.36 9.63
N PRO A 38 -21.47 9.87 8.42
CA PRO A 38 -21.20 10.73 7.27
C PRO A 38 -22.48 11.38 6.73
N THR A 39 -22.34 12.32 5.79
CA THR A 39 -23.49 12.97 5.12
C THR A 39 -24.13 12.10 4.05
N ARG A 40 -23.46 11.02 3.64
CA ARG A 40 -23.94 9.98 2.72
C ARG A 40 -24.05 8.65 3.48
N PRO A 41 -24.81 7.65 2.98
CA PRO A 41 -24.86 6.33 3.57
C PRO A 41 -23.46 5.71 3.73
N ILE A 42 -23.16 5.17 4.90
CA ILE A 42 -21.81 4.66 5.21
C ILE A 42 -21.46 3.45 4.34
N GLU A 43 -22.45 2.66 3.95
CA GLU A 43 -22.33 1.48 3.10
C GLU A 43 -21.89 1.85 1.69
N GLU A 44 -22.42 2.94 1.15
CA GLU A 44 -22.04 3.45 -0.17
C GLU A 44 -20.57 3.87 -0.17
N ILE A 45 -20.16 4.68 0.81
CA ILE A 45 -18.78 5.13 0.93
C ILE A 45 -17.82 3.96 1.17
N ALA A 46 -18.23 2.98 1.98
CA ALA A 46 -17.42 1.81 2.28
C ALA A 46 -17.20 0.93 1.04
N ARG A 47 -18.24 0.73 0.22
CA ARG A 47 -18.13 -0.01 -1.06
C ARG A 47 -17.21 0.72 -2.05
N GLU A 48 -17.41 2.03 -2.23
CA GLU A 48 -16.55 2.87 -3.06
C GLU A 48 -15.08 2.80 -2.61
N TYR A 49 -14.85 2.85 -1.29
CA TYR A 49 -13.52 2.71 -0.71
C TYR A 49 -12.88 1.36 -1.02
N VAL A 50 -13.60 0.25 -0.81
CA VAL A 50 -13.09 -1.10 -1.10
C VAL A 50 -12.78 -1.27 -2.59
N GLU A 51 -13.66 -0.78 -3.46
CA GLU A 51 -13.44 -0.81 -4.91
C GLU A 51 -12.19 -0.01 -5.30
N ALA A 52 -12.10 1.24 -4.85
CA ALA A 52 -10.95 2.09 -5.09
C ALA A 52 -9.65 1.46 -4.55
N PHE A 53 -9.68 0.88 -3.34
CA PHE A 53 -8.54 0.21 -2.73
C PHE A 53 -8.09 -1.00 -3.55
N CYS A 54 -9.03 -1.86 -3.96
CA CYS A 54 -8.72 -3.04 -4.77
C CYS A 54 -8.18 -2.66 -6.15
N ASN A 55 -8.72 -1.60 -6.75
CA ASN A 55 -8.23 -1.05 -8.01
C ASN A 55 -6.82 -0.47 -7.87
N LEU A 56 -6.57 0.28 -6.78
CA LEU A 56 -5.29 0.93 -6.48
C LEU A 56 -4.16 -0.08 -6.27
N TYR A 57 -4.46 -1.21 -5.63
CA TYR A 57 -3.54 -2.32 -5.37
C TYR A 57 -3.74 -3.50 -6.32
N ASP A 58 -4.31 -3.26 -7.51
CA ASP A 58 -4.25 -4.23 -8.59
C ASP A 58 -2.77 -4.52 -8.95
N PRO A 59 -2.35 -5.79 -9.10
CA PRO A 59 -0.95 -6.15 -9.33
C PRO A 59 -0.31 -5.43 -10.52
N ILE A 60 -1.07 -5.19 -11.59
CA ILE A 60 -0.56 -4.55 -12.80
C ILE A 60 -0.49 -3.03 -12.59
N ARG A 61 -1.55 -2.42 -12.06
CA ARG A 61 -1.60 -0.97 -11.81
C ARG A 61 -0.54 -0.55 -10.78
N TYR A 62 -0.37 -1.35 -9.72
CA TYR A 62 0.64 -1.11 -8.70
C TYR A 62 2.06 -1.17 -9.28
N LEU A 63 2.39 -2.21 -10.06
CA LEU A 63 3.69 -2.35 -10.72
C LEU A 63 4.01 -1.16 -11.62
N GLU A 64 3.07 -0.74 -12.46
CA GLU A 64 3.23 0.41 -13.36
C GLU A 64 3.42 1.72 -12.59
N ARG A 65 2.68 1.90 -11.49
CA ARG A 65 2.84 3.04 -10.60
C ARG A 65 4.23 3.05 -9.95
N CYS A 66 4.70 1.92 -9.43
CA CYS A 66 6.04 1.81 -8.85
C CYS A 66 7.13 2.15 -9.87
N TYR A 67 7.04 1.57 -11.07
CA TYR A 67 7.96 1.89 -12.16
C TYR A 67 8.00 3.39 -12.46
N ARG A 68 6.82 4.02 -12.64
CA ARG A 68 6.70 5.46 -12.87
C ARG A 68 7.29 6.29 -11.73
N CYS A 69 7.02 5.93 -10.48
CA CYS A 69 7.53 6.67 -9.32
C CYS A 69 9.05 6.62 -9.26
N VAL A 70 9.66 5.45 -9.46
CA VAL A 70 11.12 5.31 -9.39
C VAL A 70 11.80 6.00 -10.56
N VAL A 71 11.23 5.94 -11.77
CA VAL A 71 11.79 6.64 -12.94
C VAL A 71 11.69 8.16 -12.81
N ARG A 72 10.63 8.69 -12.19
CA ARG A 72 10.43 10.13 -12.00
C ARG A 72 11.20 10.71 -10.81
N MET A 73 11.54 9.89 -9.83
CA MET A 73 12.27 10.35 -8.66
C MET A 73 13.75 10.54 -9.00
N PRO A 74 14.39 11.62 -8.52
CA PRO A 74 15.82 11.76 -8.63
C PRO A 74 16.51 10.57 -7.94
N PRO A 75 17.70 10.17 -8.42
CA PRO A 75 18.50 9.19 -7.71
C PRO A 75 18.74 9.67 -6.27
N PRO A 76 18.70 8.78 -5.27
CA PRO A 76 19.01 9.14 -3.90
C PRO A 76 20.43 9.73 -3.87
N PRO A 77 20.69 10.69 -2.96
CA PRO A 77 22.04 11.17 -2.76
C PRO A 77 22.95 9.97 -2.43
N PRO A 78 24.22 9.99 -2.87
CA PRO A 78 25.17 8.96 -2.49
C PRO A 78 25.19 8.86 -0.96
N ARG A 79 25.05 7.64 -0.44
CA ARG A 79 25.13 7.43 1.01
C ARG A 79 26.52 7.89 1.48
N PRO A 80 26.62 8.57 2.65
CA PRO A 80 27.92 8.88 3.22
C PRO A 80 28.67 7.55 3.35
N ARG A 81 29.81 7.49 2.67
CA ARG A 81 30.65 6.30 2.62
C ARG A 81 31.20 6.09 4.03
N ASN A 82 30.79 5.02 4.71
CA ASN A 82 31.43 4.66 5.96
C ASN A 82 32.90 4.38 5.64
N PRO A 83 33.87 5.06 6.28
CA PRO A 83 35.29 4.88 6.01
C PRO A 83 35.74 3.42 6.20
N ASP A 84 35.04 2.69 7.08
CA ASP A 84 35.32 1.30 7.44
C ASP A 84 34.61 0.27 6.53
N SER A 85 33.71 0.71 5.65
CA SER A 85 33.06 -0.18 4.68
C SER A 85 33.95 -0.33 3.44
N GLY A 86 34.61 -1.48 3.37
CA GLY A 86 35.42 -1.89 2.22
C GLY A 86 34.66 -1.76 0.90
N TRP A 87 35.41 -1.41 -0.14
CA TRP A 87 34.97 -1.21 -1.52
C TRP A 87 33.91 -2.25 -1.94
N ILE A 88 32.68 -1.78 -2.20
CA ILE A 88 31.53 -2.57 -2.66
C ILE A 88 30.92 -3.43 -1.54
N GLU A 89 29.91 -2.90 -0.85
CA GLU A 89 28.94 -3.73 -0.11
C GLU A 89 28.19 -4.59 -1.12
N LEU A 90 28.72 -5.79 -1.41
CA LEU A 90 27.99 -6.79 -2.18
C LEU A 90 26.69 -7.12 -1.44
N PRO A 91 25.55 -7.21 -2.15
CA PRO A 91 24.28 -7.54 -1.52
C PRO A 91 24.42 -8.87 -0.77
N SER A 92 23.91 -8.91 0.47
CA SER A 92 24.00 -10.10 1.30
C SER A 92 23.28 -11.27 0.63
N TRP A 93 23.67 -12.50 0.96
CA TRP A 93 22.94 -13.71 0.55
C TRP A 93 21.45 -13.66 0.89
N THR A 94 21.09 -12.97 1.97
CA THR A 94 19.70 -12.70 2.36
C THR A 94 18.99 -11.79 1.36
N ASP A 95 19.66 -10.75 0.88
CA ASP A 95 19.10 -9.80 -0.08
C ASP A 95 18.90 -10.46 -1.43
N LEU A 96 19.88 -11.24 -1.87
CA LEU A 96 19.78 -12.02 -3.11
C LEU A 96 18.60 -13.00 -3.06
N ARG A 97 18.44 -13.73 -1.95
CA ARG A 97 17.28 -14.62 -1.74
C ARG A 97 15.97 -13.84 -1.75
N ALA A 98 15.90 -12.66 -1.15
CA ALA A 98 14.71 -11.82 -1.16
C ALA A 98 14.35 -11.38 -2.58
N VAL A 99 15.33 -10.93 -3.37
CA VAL A 99 15.15 -10.55 -4.78
C VAL A 99 14.68 -11.73 -5.62
N LEU A 100 15.29 -12.91 -5.47
CA LEU A 100 14.86 -14.13 -6.16
C LEU A 100 13.42 -14.50 -5.81
N LYS A 101 13.03 -14.38 -4.53
CA LYS A 101 11.66 -14.66 -4.08
C LYS A 101 10.65 -13.69 -4.69
N VAL A 102 10.99 -12.41 -4.80
CA VAL A 102 10.15 -11.39 -5.46
C VAL A 102 10.08 -11.64 -6.97
N ALA A 103 11.21 -11.94 -7.61
CA ALA A 103 11.28 -12.26 -9.03
C ALA A 103 10.47 -13.52 -9.38
N TRP A 104 10.52 -14.56 -8.56
CA TRP A 104 9.71 -15.76 -8.73
C TRP A 104 8.22 -15.47 -8.58
N ARG A 105 7.81 -14.79 -7.50
CA ARG A 105 6.41 -14.49 -7.25
C ARG A 105 5.83 -13.57 -8.33
N GLN A 106 6.46 -12.44 -8.62
CA GLN A 106 5.93 -11.47 -9.59
C GLN A 106 6.16 -11.86 -11.05
N GLY A 107 7.28 -12.55 -11.32
CA GLY A 107 7.73 -12.89 -12.66
C GLY A 107 7.24 -14.25 -13.17
N ALA A 108 6.79 -15.17 -12.32
CA ALA A 108 6.29 -16.48 -12.75
C ALA A 108 4.85 -16.75 -12.29
N VAL A 109 4.55 -16.50 -11.00
CA VAL A 109 3.27 -16.89 -10.39
C VAL A 109 2.13 -15.92 -10.75
N ARG A 110 2.38 -14.61 -10.78
CA ARG A 110 1.32 -13.60 -10.93
C ARG A 110 0.96 -13.30 -12.39
N LYS A 111 -0.24 -12.76 -12.59
CA LYS A 111 -0.75 -12.28 -13.90
C LYS A 111 0.13 -11.14 -14.49
N SER A 112 0.90 -10.44 -13.67
CA SER A 112 1.80 -9.35 -14.07
C SER A 112 3.14 -9.83 -14.67
N ARG A 113 3.38 -11.14 -14.81
CA ARG A 113 4.67 -11.74 -15.20
C ARG A 113 5.39 -11.04 -16.36
N TRP A 114 4.73 -10.90 -17.51
CA TRP A 114 5.34 -10.32 -18.71
C TRP A 114 5.65 -8.83 -18.55
N ARG A 115 4.79 -8.11 -17.84
CA ARG A 115 4.99 -6.69 -17.55
C ARG A 115 6.14 -6.49 -16.56
N PHE A 116 6.25 -7.37 -15.56
CA PHE A 116 7.34 -7.35 -14.59
C PHE A 116 8.71 -7.46 -15.29
N TRP A 117 8.90 -8.50 -16.11
CA TRP A 117 10.17 -8.69 -16.83
C TRP A 117 10.47 -7.54 -17.79
N ARG A 118 9.47 -7.03 -18.51
CA ARG A 118 9.64 -5.87 -19.39
C ARG A 118 10.09 -4.63 -18.61
N ARG A 119 9.46 -4.33 -17.47
CA ARG A 119 9.82 -3.18 -16.63
C ARG A 119 11.17 -3.35 -15.97
N LEU A 120 11.51 -4.56 -15.52
CA LEU A 120 12.82 -4.88 -14.96
C LEU A 120 13.93 -4.65 -15.99
N ALA A 121 13.76 -5.13 -17.23
CA ALA A 121 14.71 -4.90 -18.31
C ALA A 121 14.85 -3.40 -18.65
N CYS A 122 13.73 -2.67 -18.74
CA CYS A 122 13.78 -1.22 -18.94
C CYS A 122 14.49 -0.48 -17.79
N MET A 123 14.35 -0.97 -16.55
CA MET A 123 14.97 -0.38 -15.37
C MET A 123 16.48 -0.63 -15.36
N LEU A 124 16.91 -1.85 -15.67
CA LEU A 124 18.32 -2.21 -15.81
C LEU A 124 19.02 -1.38 -16.89
N ALA A 125 18.35 -1.15 -18.02
CA ALA A 125 18.91 -0.38 -19.13
C ALA A 125 18.97 1.14 -18.88
N ARG A 126 17.96 1.71 -18.20
CA ARG A 126 17.83 3.17 -18.06
C ARG A 126 18.31 3.72 -16.71
N ASN A 127 18.18 2.94 -15.64
CA ASN A 127 18.45 3.42 -14.28
C ASN A 127 18.82 2.26 -13.32
N PRO A 128 19.97 1.61 -13.52
CA PRO A 128 20.38 0.48 -12.69
C PRO A 128 20.59 0.86 -11.21
N GLY A 129 21.00 2.10 -10.92
CA GLY A 129 21.22 2.58 -9.55
C GLY A 129 19.95 2.62 -8.69
N GLN A 130 18.77 2.70 -9.32
CA GLN A 130 17.47 2.75 -8.64
C GLN A 130 16.75 1.38 -8.61
N LEU A 131 17.38 0.33 -9.11
CA LEU A 131 16.80 -1.01 -9.19
C LEU A 131 16.43 -1.56 -7.81
N GLY A 132 17.29 -1.36 -6.80
CA GLY A 132 17.02 -1.82 -5.44
C GLY A 132 15.71 -1.23 -4.88
N ARG A 133 15.49 0.07 -5.10
CA ARG A 133 14.25 0.75 -4.69
C ARG A 133 13.02 0.18 -5.42
N PHE A 134 13.15 -0.09 -6.71
CA PHE A 134 12.08 -0.71 -7.49
C PHE A 134 11.74 -2.12 -6.97
N LEU A 135 12.74 -2.94 -6.66
CA LEU A 135 12.56 -4.28 -6.11
C LEU A 135 11.94 -4.27 -4.71
N ILE A 136 12.31 -3.31 -3.85
CA ILE A 136 11.68 -3.11 -2.53
C ILE A 136 10.20 -2.78 -2.69
N LEU A 137 9.85 -1.86 -3.59
CA LEU A 137 8.44 -1.53 -3.87
C LEU A 137 7.69 -2.75 -4.43
N CYS A 138 8.33 -3.55 -5.27
CA CYS A 138 7.77 -4.82 -5.72
C CYS A 138 7.53 -5.76 -4.52
N ALA A 139 8.48 -5.92 -3.60
CA ALA A 139 8.30 -6.76 -2.41
C ALA A 139 7.06 -6.34 -1.59
N HIS A 140 6.83 -5.03 -1.40
CA HIS A 140 5.64 -4.52 -0.72
C HIS A 140 4.32 -4.90 -1.41
N ASN A 141 4.32 -4.99 -2.75
CA ASN A 141 3.13 -5.41 -3.51
C ASN A 141 2.61 -6.77 -3.06
N GLU A 142 3.48 -7.72 -2.70
CA GLU A 142 3.04 -9.05 -2.25
C GLU A 142 2.20 -8.99 -0.97
N HIS A 143 2.54 -8.09 -0.05
CA HIS A 143 1.73 -7.84 1.13
C HIS A 143 0.38 -7.21 0.73
N PHE A 144 0.40 -6.18 -0.12
CA PHE A 144 -0.82 -5.46 -0.52
C PHE A 144 -1.82 -6.31 -1.30
N ILE A 145 -1.35 -7.25 -2.13
CA ILE A 145 -2.22 -8.17 -2.87
C ILE A 145 -3.04 -9.04 -1.92
N HIS A 146 -2.46 -9.48 -0.81
CA HIS A 146 -3.19 -10.23 0.19
C HIS A 146 -4.06 -9.31 1.05
N PHE A 147 -3.47 -8.19 1.49
CA PHE A 147 -4.12 -7.24 2.38
C PHE A 147 -5.41 -6.64 1.79
N ARG A 148 -5.50 -6.43 0.47
CA ARG A 148 -6.74 -5.95 -0.17
C ARG A 148 -7.93 -6.89 0.06
N GLU A 149 -7.70 -8.21 0.10
CA GLU A 149 -8.76 -9.19 0.35
C GLU A 149 -9.19 -9.15 1.82
N THR A 150 -8.23 -8.94 2.73
CA THR A 150 -8.51 -8.74 4.16
C THR A 150 -9.33 -7.48 4.39
N VAL A 151 -8.93 -6.35 3.80
CA VAL A 151 -9.65 -5.07 3.90
C VAL A 151 -11.07 -5.21 3.36
N ARG A 152 -11.23 -5.84 2.19
CA ARG A 152 -12.55 -6.12 1.60
C ARG A 152 -13.43 -6.90 2.58
N LYS A 153 -12.96 -8.05 3.06
CA LYS A 153 -13.73 -8.94 3.94
C LYS A 153 -14.13 -8.27 5.25
N GLU A 154 -13.20 -7.53 5.85
CA GLU A 154 -13.43 -6.89 7.14
C GLU A 154 -14.46 -5.75 7.02
N ILE A 155 -14.37 -4.94 5.96
CA ILE A 155 -15.33 -3.87 5.69
C ILE A 155 -16.72 -4.45 5.34
N GLU A 156 -16.78 -5.49 4.49
CA GLU A 156 -18.04 -6.17 4.17
C GLU A 156 -18.70 -6.79 5.41
N ARG A 157 -17.90 -7.34 6.33
CA ARG A 157 -18.38 -7.86 7.62
C ARG A 157 -18.96 -6.75 8.50
N GLN A 158 -18.28 -5.61 8.61
CA GLN A 158 -18.76 -4.47 9.41
C GLN A 158 -20.06 -3.88 8.82
N ILE A 159 -20.18 -3.79 7.50
CA ILE A 159 -21.44 -3.38 6.83
C ILE A 159 -22.58 -4.34 7.17
N ALA A 160 -22.34 -5.66 7.12
CA ALA A 160 -23.37 -6.65 7.44
C ALA A 160 -23.84 -6.58 8.90
N GLN A 161 -22.94 -6.22 9.82
CA GLN A 161 -23.29 -6.01 11.24
C GLN A 161 -24.14 -4.74 11.42
N LEU A 162 -23.81 -3.64 10.73
CA LEU A 162 -24.60 -2.41 10.76
C LEU A 162 -26.01 -2.63 10.23
N SER A 163 -26.20 -3.42 9.18
CA SER A 163 -27.54 -3.71 8.64
C SER A 163 -28.45 -4.56 9.54
N ARG A 164 -27.92 -5.14 10.61
CA ARG A 164 -28.64 -6.02 11.54
C ARG A 164 -29.05 -5.32 12.85
N GLY A 165 -28.57 -4.11 13.11
CA GLY A 165 -28.91 -3.31 14.29
C GLY A 165 -29.77 -2.12 13.91
#